data_AF-A0A963MY59-F1
#
_entry.id   AF-A0A963MY59-F1
#
_cell.length_a   1.000
_cell.length_b   1.000
_cell.length_c   1.000
_cell.angle_alpha   90.00
_cell.angle_beta   90.00
_cell.angle_gamma   90.00
#
_symmetry.space_group_name_H-M   'P 1'
#
loop_
_entity.id
_entity.type
_entity.pdbx_description
1 polymer ?
#
loop_
_entity_poly.entity_id
_entity_poly.type
_entity_poly.pdbx_seq_one_letter_code
_entity_poly.pdbx_strand_id
1 'polypeptide(L)'
;MPTYTANLGATKLVEGQAGAHVVVNEALDVVDKAIAGCLAIDMVTHGADTKVLTGGESTHAILHVTDAGSASWLVVQAVSKLWVVVNDSAYSLTVQTAGQLSPPTIAAGAVAQLVCDGADVRLVG
;
A
#
# COMPACT_ATOMS: atom_id res chain seq x y z
N MET A 1 2.65 -33.06 -9.49
CA MET A 1 3.06 -32.08 -8.46
C MET A 1 2.31 -30.79 -8.70
N PRO A 2 1.92 -30.04 -7.65
CA PRO A 2 1.35 -28.71 -7.79
C PRO A 2 2.34 -27.79 -8.51
N THR A 3 1.83 -26.90 -9.36
CA THR A 3 2.63 -25.81 -9.95
C THR A 3 2.06 -24.49 -9.48
N TYR A 4 2.87 -23.44 -9.40
CA TYR A 4 2.48 -22.16 -8.83
C TYR A 4 2.55 -21.04 -9.86
N THR A 5 1.81 -19.95 -9.63
CA THR A 5 2.02 -18.69 -10.36
C THR A 5 3.35 -18.08 -9.96
N ALA A 6 4.04 -17.45 -10.91
CA ALA A 6 5.42 -16.99 -10.72
C ALA A 6 5.56 -15.88 -9.66
N ASN A 7 4.54 -15.02 -9.51
CA ASN A 7 4.63 -13.80 -8.70
C ASN A 7 3.73 -13.81 -7.46
N LEU A 8 2.63 -14.56 -7.50
CA LEU A 8 1.67 -14.61 -6.39
C LEU A 8 1.78 -15.90 -5.56
N GLY A 9 2.57 -16.89 -6.03
CA GLY A 9 2.68 -18.18 -5.36
C GLY A 9 1.35 -18.94 -5.26
N ALA A 10 0.35 -18.56 -6.07
CA ALA A 10 -0.97 -19.18 -6.06
C ALA A 10 -0.91 -20.54 -6.77
N THR A 11 -1.50 -21.57 -6.16
CA THR A 11 -1.51 -22.93 -6.70
C THR A 11 -2.33 -22.98 -7.99
N LYS A 12 -1.74 -23.53 -9.06
CA LYS A 12 -2.44 -23.80 -10.32
C LYS A 12 -3.20 -25.11 -10.24
N LEU A 13 -4.31 -25.16 -10.97
CA LEU A 13 -5.06 -26.40 -11.17
C LEU A 13 -4.22 -27.43 -11.92
N VAL A 14 -4.33 -28.67 -11.47
CA VAL A 14 -3.83 -29.85 -12.19
C VAL A 14 -5.02 -30.52 -12.89
N GLU A 15 -4.80 -31.01 -14.10
CA GLU A 15 -5.83 -31.72 -14.86
C GLU A 15 -6.35 -32.94 -14.07
N GLY A 16 -7.68 -33.09 -14.01
CA GLY A 16 -8.33 -34.18 -13.28
C GLY A 16 -8.26 -34.11 -11.76
N GLN A 17 -7.81 -32.99 -11.17
CA GLN A 17 -7.71 -32.91 -9.70
C GLN A 17 -9.09 -32.97 -9.02
N ALA A 18 -9.20 -33.80 -8.00
CA ALA A 18 -10.33 -33.78 -7.08
C ALA A 18 -10.32 -32.48 -6.27
N GLY A 19 -11.51 -31.93 -5.98
CA GLY A 19 -11.61 -30.72 -5.16
C GLY A 19 -11.10 -29.43 -5.83
N ALA A 20 -11.14 -29.34 -7.17
CA ALA A 20 -10.69 -28.16 -7.92
C ALA A 20 -11.23 -26.83 -7.39
N HIS A 21 -12.49 -26.81 -6.91
CA HIS A 21 -13.12 -25.64 -6.32
C HIS A 21 -12.41 -25.14 -5.05
N VAL A 22 -11.88 -26.03 -4.21
CA VAL A 22 -11.15 -25.64 -2.98
C VAL A 22 -9.88 -24.89 -3.34
N VAL A 23 -9.10 -25.45 -4.28
CA VAL A 23 -7.84 -24.84 -4.73
C VAL A 23 -8.07 -23.50 -5.41
N VAL A 24 -9.16 -23.35 -6.17
CA VAL A 24 -9.54 -22.06 -6.75
C VAL A 24 -9.92 -21.05 -5.67
N ASN A 25 -10.71 -21.42 -4.66
CA ASN A 25 -11.08 -20.53 -3.58
C ASN A 25 -9.86 -20.05 -2.79
N GLU A 26 -8.93 -20.95 -2.45
CA GLU A 26 -7.68 -20.58 -1.77
C GLU A 26 -6.79 -19.66 -2.63
N ALA A 27 -6.74 -19.89 -3.95
CA ALA A 27 -6.02 -19.01 -4.86
C ALA A 27 -6.65 -17.62 -4.95
N LEU A 28 -7.99 -17.53 -4.89
CA LEU A 28 -8.71 -16.26 -4.82
C LEU A 28 -8.44 -15.54 -3.49
N ASP A 29 -8.38 -16.24 -2.36
CA ASP A 29 -8.00 -15.64 -1.08
C ASP A 29 -6.60 -15.00 -1.11
N VAL A 30 -5.66 -15.61 -1.83
CA VAL A 30 -4.31 -15.04 -2.03
C VAL A 30 -4.38 -13.75 -2.83
N VAL A 31 -5.20 -13.72 -3.89
CA VAL A 31 -5.43 -12.52 -4.70
C VAL A 31 -6.12 -11.43 -3.88
N ASP A 32 -7.17 -11.78 -3.13
CA ASP A 32 -7.91 -10.85 -2.28
C ASP A 32 -7.01 -10.25 -1.20
N LYS A 33 -6.17 -11.04 -0.53
CA LYS A 33 -5.19 -10.52 0.44
C LYS A 33 -4.15 -9.61 -0.20
N ALA A 34 -3.69 -9.94 -1.40
CA ALA A 34 -2.73 -9.11 -2.12
C ALA A 34 -3.33 -7.76 -2.54
N ILE A 35 -4.58 -7.76 -3.00
CA ILE A 35 -5.31 -6.55 -3.42
C ILE A 35 -5.75 -5.74 -2.20
N ALA A 36 -6.40 -6.36 -1.21
CA ALA A 36 -6.84 -5.69 0.01
C ALA A 36 -5.68 -5.19 0.88
N GLY A 37 -4.47 -5.72 0.71
CA GLY A 37 -3.27 -5.19 1.35
C GLY A 37 -2.80 -3.85 0.79
N CYS A 38 -3.27 -3.46 -0.40
CA CYS A 38 -2.83 -2.27 -1.13
C CYS A 38 -3.96 -1.26 -1.29
N LEU A 39 -3.79 -0.08 -0.70
CA LEU A 39 -4.66 1.06 -0.95
C LEU A 39 -4.11 1.89 -2.11
N ALA A 40 -4.89 2.03 -3.18
CA ALA A 40 -4.61 3.00 -4.24
C ALA A 40 -5.15 4.38 -3.86
N ILE A 41 -4.32 5.40 -3.95
CA ILE A 41 -4.61 6.79 -3.59
C ILE A 41 -4.26 7.66 -4.79
N ASP A 42 -5.29 8.21 -5.42
CA ASP A 42 -5.14 9.16 -6.53
C ASP A 42 -5.32 10.59 -6.00
N MET A 43 -4.24 11.38 -6.02
CA MET A 43 -4.27 12.72 -5.43
C MET A 43 -5.01 13.74 -6.33
N VAL A 44 -5.10 13.50 -7.64
CA VAL A 44 -5.85 14.34 -8.59
C VAL A 44 -7.35 14.21 -8.35
N THR A 45 -7.88 13.00 -8.19
CA THR A 45 -9.32 12.81 -7.90
C THR A 45 -9.74 13.35 -6.54
N HIS A 46 -8.79 13.45 -5.60
CA HIS A 46 -9.00 14.12 -4.32
C HIS A 46 -8.92 15.65 -4.40
N GLY A 47 -8.45 16.21 -5.53
CA GLY A 47 -8.38 17.66 -5.76
C GLY A 47 -7.57 18.42 -4.73
N ALA A 48 -6.67 17.73 -4.02
CA ALA A 48 -6.01 18.24 -2.83
C ALA A 48 -4.53 17.90 -2.84
N ASP A 49 -3.70 18.89 -2.53
CA ASP A 49 -2.29 18.70 -2.21
C ASP A 49 -2.11 17.89 -0.91
N THR A 50 -3.20 17.58 -0.19
CA THR A 50 -3.17 16.84 1.07
C THR A 50 -4.33 15.84 1.15
N LYS A 51 -4.00 14.57 1.39
CA LYS A 51 -4.96 13.50 1.68
C LYS A 51 -4.78 13.04 3.12
N VAL A 52 -5.85 13.14 3.90
CA VAL A 52 -5.93 12.54 5.24
C VAL A 52 -6.54 11.16 5.13
N LEU A 53 -5.81 10.13 5.58
CA LEU A 53 -6.31 8.77 5.64
C LEU A 53 -7.27 8.61 6.81
N THR A 54 -8.39 7.97 6.54
CA THR A 54 -9.28 7.43 7.56
C THR A 54 -8.61 6.30 8.33
N GLY A 55 -9.18 5.93 9.47
CA GLY A 55 -8.69 4.80 10.25
C GLY A 55 -8.68 3.48 9.47
N GLY A 56 -9.70 3.25 8.64
CA GLY A 56 -9.77 2.07 7.77
C GLY A 56 -8.69 2.06 6.69
N GLU A 57 -8.50 3.19 6.00
CA GLU A 57 -7.46 3.34 4.97
C GLU A 57 -6.05 3.11 5.56
N SER A 58 -5.78 3.61 6.76
CA SER A 58 -4.49 3.43 7.44
C SER A 58 -4.16 1.97 7.80
N THR A 59 -5.13 1.05 7.73
CA THR A 59 -4.91 -0.39 8.00
C THR A 59 -4.25 -1.16 6.85
N HIS A 60 -4.19 -0.59 5.64
CA HIS A 60 -3.52 -1.22 4.49
C HIS A 60 -2.00 -1.24 4.69
N ALA A 61 -1.35 -2.33 4.28
CA ALA A 61 0.11 -2.49 4.45
C ALA A 61 0.89 -1.72 3.38
N ILE A 62 0.29 -1.58 2.19
CA ILE A 62 0.85 -0.87 1.05
C ILE A 62 -0.03 0.34 0.74
N LEU A 63 0.59 1.50 0.61
CA LEU A 63 -0.06 2.74 0.17
C LEU A 63 0.53 3.11 -1.17
N HIS A 64 -0.25 2.98 -2.24
CA HIS A 64 0.17 3.31 -3.59
C HIS A 64 -0.42 4.66 -3.96
N VAL A 65 0.44 5.67 -4.05
CA VAL A 65 0.05 7.04 -4.37
C VAL A 65 0.38 7.33 -5.82
N THR A 66 -0.64 7.73 -6.58
CA THR A 66 -0.53 8.12 -7.99
C THR A 66 -0.93 9.57 -8.17
N ASP A 67 -0.34 10.17 -9.22
CA ASP A 67 -0.70 11.45 -9.82
C ASP A 67 -1.07 12.56 -8.82
N ALA A 68 -0.09 13.40 -8.49
CA ALA A 68 -0.33 14.68 -7.86
C ALA A 68 0.04 15.74 -8.89
N GLY A 69 -0.78 16.77 -9.11
CA GLY A 69 -0.39 17.90 -9.96
C GLY A 69 0.73 18.76 -9.37
N SER A 70 1.25 18.39 -8.20
CA SER A 70 2.10 19.17 -7.30
C SER A 70 2.77 18.25 -6.28
N ALA A 71 3.70 18.80 -5.48
CA ALA A 71 4.17 18.11 -4.27
C ALA A 71 3.00 17.94 -3.28
N SER A 72 2.85 16.74 -2.73
CA SER A 72 1.65 16.39 -1.97
C SER A 72 1.96 15.78 -0.60
N TRP A 73 0.94 15.77 0.26
CA TRP A 73 1.01 15.36 1.65
C TRP A 73 0.03 14.22 1.91
N LEU A 74 0.54 13.14 2.49
CA LEU A 74 -0.27 12.04 2.98
C LEU A 74 -0.25 12.03 4.51
N VAL A 75 -1.40 12.35 5.10
CA VAL A 75 -1.56 12.34 6.55
C VAL A 75 -2.10 10.97 6.97
N VAL A 76 -1.25 10.17 7.60
CA VAL A 76 -1.58 8.84 8.14
C VAL A 76 -2.03 8.96 9.59
N GLN A 77 -2.73 7.93 10.11
CA GLN A 77 -3.03 7.88 11.53
C GLN A 77 -1.79 7.69 12.39
N ALA A 78 -1.82 8.27 13.57
CA ALA A 78 -0.83 8.09 14.62
C ALA A 78 -1.02 6.72 15.31
N VAL A 79 -0.61 5.66 14.62
CA VAL A 79 -0.68 4.28 15.10
C VAL A 79 0.65 3.58 14.87
N SER A 80 1.09 2.77 15.84
CA SER A 80 2.34 2.03 15.73
C SER A 80 2.25 0.99 14.61
N LYS A 81 2.91 1.25 13.48
CA LYS A 81 2.76 0.44 12.27
C LYS A 81 3.89 0.68 11.26
N LEU A 82 4.16 -0.34 10.43
CA LEU A 82 4.98 -0.26 9.23
C LEU A 82 4.09 -0.20 7.98
N TRP A 83 4.41 0.70 7.05
CA TRP A 83 3.83 0.77 5.71
C TRP A 83 4.93 0.67 4.65
N VAL A 84 4.58 0.09 3.52
CA VAL A 84 5.31 0.29 2.26
C VAL A 84 4.56 1.36 1.48
N VAL A 85 5.24 2.44 1.14
CA VAL A 85 4.65 3.52 0.36
C VAL A 85 5.31 3.54 -1.01
N VAL A 86 4.48 3.43 -2.04
CA VAL A 86 4.87 3.53 -3.45
C VAL A 86 4.41 4.90 -3.92
N ASN A 87 5.37 5.78 -4.20
CA ASN A 87 5.07 7.07 -4.83
C ASN A 87 5.28 6.95 -6.33
N ASP A 88 4.21 6.61 -7.06
CA ASP A 88 4.21 6.54 -8.53
C ASP A 88 3.76 7.87 -9.17
N SER A 89 3.81 8.96 -8.41
CA SER A 89 3.54 10.30 -8.94
C SER A 89 4.81 10.95 -9.51
N ALA A 90 4.61 11.99 -10.33
CA ALA A 90 5.69 12.79 -10.89
C ALA A 90 6.36 13.74 -9.87
N TYR A 91 5.84 13.82 -8.64
CA TYR A 91 6.30 14.77 -7.62
C TYR A 91 6.65 14.06 -6.31
N SER A 92 7.30 14.79 -5.41
CA SER A 92 7.62 14.28 -4.09
C SER A 92 6.37 14.14 -3.21
N LEU A 93 6.31 13.07 -2.43
CA LEU A 93 5.26 12.78 -1.46
C LEU A 93 5.80 12.92 -0.05
N THR A 94 5.21 13.79 0.77
CA THR A 94 5.52 13.88 2.19
C THR A 94 4.51 13.10 3.01
N VAL A 95 4.97 12.22 3.90
CA VAL A 95 4.09 11.38 4.72
C VAL A 95 4.24 11.74 6.19
N GLN A 96 3.12 12.01 6.87
CA GLN A 96 3.15 12.54 8.23
C GLN A 96 1.97 12.06 9.08
N THR A 97 2.10 12.11 10.40
CA THR A 97 0.93 12.20 11.28
C THR A 97 0.47 13.66 11.41
N ALA A 98 -0.74 13.87 11.93
CA ALA A 98 -1.24 15.22 12.18
C ALA A 98 -0.35 15.96 13.19
N GLY A 99 0.24 17.09 12.75
CA GLY A 99 1.07 17.95 13.60
C GLY A 99 2.54 17.56 13.68
N GLN A 100 3.00 16.54 12.94
CA GLN A 100 4.41 16.18 12.87
C GLN A 100 5.23 17.32 12.23
N LEU A 101 6.33 17.71 12.89
CA LEU A 101 7.15 18.86 12.48
C LEU A 101 8.22 18.53 11.43
N SER A 102 8.70 17.29 11.40
CA SER A 102 9.78 16.86 10.49
C SER A 102 9.42 15.54 9.81
N PRO A 103 8.45 15.57 8.89
CA PRO A 103 7.99 14.38 8.20
C PRO A 103 8.96 13.95 7.08
N PRO A 104 9.06 12.64 6.82
CA PRO A 104 9.82 12.13 5.70
C PRO A 104 9.17 12.45 4.37
N THR A 105 10.01 12.63 3.35
CA THR A 105 9.60 12.79 1.96
C THR A 105 10.12 11.64 1.11
N ILE A 106 9.27 11.14 0.22
CA ILE A 106 9.54 10.09 -0.74
C ILE A 106 9.66 10.76 -2.11
N ALA A 107 10.75 10.50 -2.81
CA ALA A 107 10.97 11.04 -4.16
C ALA A 107 9.94 10.50 -5.16
N ALA A 108 9.75 11.21 -6.27
CA ALA A 108 8.92 10.76 -7.39
C ALA A 108 9.42 9.40 -7.93
N GLY A 109 8.51 8.48 -8.21
CA GLY A 109 8.81 7.13 -8.71
C GLY A 109 9.52 6.21 -7.69
N ALA A 110 9.63 6.60 -6.42
CA ALA A 110 10.34 5.84 -5.41
C ALA A 110 9.39 4.99 -4.54
N VAL A 111 9.93 3.88 -4.05
CA VAL A 111 9.30 3.04 -3.02
C VAL A 111 10.07 3.21 -1.73
N ALA A 112 9.37 3.46 -0.64
CA ALA A 112 9.98 3.62 0.68
C ALA A 112 9.21 2.84 1.75
N GLN A 113 9.93 2.36 2.75
CA GLN A 113 9.33 1.79 3.95
C GLN A 113 9.25 2.88 5.02
N LEU A 114 8.08 3.01 5.63
CA LEU A 114 7.81 3.99 6.67
C LEU A 114 7.34 3.28 7.93
N VAL A 115 7.85 3.71 9.08
CA VAL A 115 7.37 3.29 10.39
C VAL A 115 6.74 4.48 11.10
N CYS A 116 5.57 4.31 11.71
CA CYS A 116 5.08 5.20 12.74
C CYS A 116 5.23 4.52 14.10
N ASP A 117 5.71 5.26 15.09
CA ASP A 117 5.84 4.81 16.48
C ASP A 117 4.56 5.05 17.31
N GLY A 118 3.52 5.62 16.69
CA GLY A 118 2.31 6.09 17.36
C GLY A 118 2.28 7.61 17.54
N ALA A 119 3.35 8.33 17.20
CA ALA A 119 3.39 9.78 17.17
C ALA A 119 3.95 10.31 15.85
N ASP A 120 5.12 9.83 15.42
CA ASP A 120 5.84 10.35 14.25
C ASP A 120 6.07 9.27 13.20
N VAL A 121 6.03 9.65 11.92
CA VAL A 121 6.42 8.78 10.80
C VAL A 121 7.90 8.97 10.47
N ARG A 122 8.62 7.89 10.17
CA ARG A 122 10.05 7.89 9.83
C ARG A 122 10.34 6.92 8.69
N LEU A 123 11.34 7.25 7.88
CA LEU A 123 11.90 6.31 6.89
C LEU A 123 12.62 5.17 7.61
N VAL A 124 12.41 3.96 7.13
CA VAL A 124 13.21 2.78 7.47
C VAL A 124 14.30 2.67 6.40
N GLY A 125 15.56 2.79 6.82
CA GLY A 125 16.74 2.70 5.96
C GLY A 125 17.14 1.28 5.63
#